data_AF-A0A382H726-F1
#
_entry.id   AF-A0A382H726-F1
#
_cell.length_a   1.000
_cell.length_b   1.000
_cell.length_c   1.000
_cell.angle_alpha   90.00
_cell.angle_beta   90.00
_cell.angle_gamma   90.00
#
_symmetry.space_group_name_H-M   'P 1'
#
loop_
_entity.id
_entity.type
_entity.pdbx_description
1 polymer ?
#
loop_
_entity_poly.entity_id
_entity_poly.type
_entity_poly.pdbx_seq_one_letter_code
_entity_poly.pdbx_strand_id
1 'polypeptide(L)'
;MSEPFNGTAPPEPDPGMEKKRKLWRNIFLLNLSISLLLVGIFWLPAKLVQVNSFLNSPSVNLPGKGQMAKKPEEKVEPAPKSFANLMPTQVTTLNASSEKDYVYFDFSSGKPVRILDSSSLEWDLAFRRGKVISNGGASTRLGKAGLLDLGVVDFDIVAEVPMDNYIQDIAAKTETENPVLIKWYNYNYFTHKL
;
A
#
# COMPACT_ATOMS: atom_id res chain seq x y z
N MET A 1 -70.17 14.72 -37.37
CA MET A 1 -70.38 15.14 -35.97
C MET A 1 -69.06 14.95 -35.22
N SER A 2 -68.43 16.03 -34.79
CA SER A 2 -67.26 16.00 -33.89
C SER A 2 -67.73 16.46 -32.51
N GLU A 3 -67.62 15.61 -31.49
CA GLU A 3 -67.92 15.99 -30.11
C GLU A 3 -66.84 16.94 -29.55
N PRO A 4 -67.21 17.97 -28.78
CA PRO A 4 -66.23 18.86 -28.18
C PRO A 4 -65.58 18.19 -26.96
N PHE A 5 -64.26 18.31 -26.90
CA PHE A 5 -63.43 17.85 -25.79
C PHE A 5 -63.74 18.69 -24.54
N ASN A 6 -64.43 18.11 -23.56
CA ASN A 6 -64.75 18.78 -22.30
C ASN A 6 -63.58 18.62 -21.33
N GLY A 7 -62.59 19.51 -21.43
CA GLY A 7 -61.48 19.57 -20.48
C GLY A 7 -61.96 20.18 -19.17
N THR A 8 -62.08 19.36 -18.12
CA THR A 8 -62.21 19.87 -16.75
C THR A 8 -60.97 20.68 -16.40
N ALA A 9 -61.16 21.94 -16.00
CA ALA A 9 -60.08 22.79 -15.51
C ALA A 9 -59.36 22.11 -14.33
N PRO A 10 -58.03 22.23 -14.22
CA PRO A 10 -57.29 21.65 -13.10
C PRO A 10 -57.83 22.22 -11.78
N PRO A 11 -57.93 21.39 -10.72
CA PRO A 11 -58.47 21.82 -9.44
C PRO A 11 -57.66 23.00 -8.90
N GLU A 12 -58.35 24.06 -8.44
CA GLU A 12 -57.71 25.22 -7.84
C GLU A 12 -56.85 24.81 -6.63
N PRO A 13 -55.67 25.43 -6.44
CA PRO A 13 -54.77 25.08 -5.35
C PRO A 13 -55.41 25.37 -3.99
N ASP A 14 -55.67 24.31 -3.21
CA ASP A 14 -56.18 24.43 -1.84
C ASP A 14 -55.12 25.08 -0.94
N PRO A 15 -55.35 26.30 -0.42
CA PRO A 15 -54.38 27.02 0.42
C PRO A 15 -54.10 26.30 1.75
N GLY A 16 -54.98 25.40 2.20
CA GLY A 16 -54.77 24.54 3.36
C GLY A 16 -53.72 23.45 3.13
N MET A 17 -53.65 22.90 1.92
CA MET A 17 -52.71 21.84 1.55
C MET A 17 -51.29 22.38 1.38
N GLU A 18 -51.12 23.60 0.90
CA GLU A 18 -49.80 24.25 0.78
C GLU A 18 -49.17 24.55 2.15
N LYS A 19 -49.98 25.02 3.11
CA LYS A 19 -49.54 25.28 4.49
C LYS A 19 -49.08 23.98 5.17
N LYS A 20 -49.82 22.88 4.98
CA LYS A 20 -49.43 21.55 5.48
C LYS A 20 -48.11 21.09 4.84
N ARG A 21 -47.96 21.21 3.51
CA ARG A 21 -46.72 20.83 2.81
C ARG A 21 -45.50 21.63 3.30
N LYS A 22 -45.67 22.93 3.56
CA LYS A 22 -44.61 23.79 4.10
C LYS A 22 -44.23 23.39 5.53
N LEU A 23 -45.22 23.06 6.37
CA LEU A 23 -44.99 22.57 7.73
C LEU A 23 -44.20 21.25 7.74
N TRP A 24 -44.60 20.29 6.91
CA TRP A 24 -43.90 19.01 6.77
C TRP A 24 -42.47 19.15 6.26
N ARG A 25 -42.23 20.04 5.30
CA ARG A 25 -40.87 20.35 4.84
C ARG A 25 -40.01 20.92 5.96
N ASN A 26 -40.55 21.83 6.77
CA ASN A 26 -39.82 22.42 7.88
C ASN A 26 -39.52 21.39 8.98
N ILE A 27 -40.46 20.49 9.30
CA ILE A 27 -40.26 19.40 10.27
C ILE A 27 -39.21 18.41 9.76
N PHE A 28 -39.26 18.07 8.47
CA PHE A 28 -38.26 17.21 7.84
C PHE A 28 -36.86 17.83 7.90
N LEU A 29 -36.74 19.11 7.55
CA LEU A 29 -35.45 19.82 7.60
C LEU A 29 -34.92 19.91 9.04
N LEU A 30 -35.78 20.16 10.02
CA LEU A 30 -35.38 20.17 11.43
C LEU A 30 -34.84 18.80 11.88
N ASN A 31 -35.53 17.71 11.54
CA ASN A 31 -35.10 16.36 11.87
C ASN A 31 -33.78 15.99 11.15
N LEU A 32 -33.63 16.37 9.88
CA LEU A 32 -32.40 16.18 9.12
C LEU A 32 -31.22 16.96 9.76
N SER A 33 -31.45 18.22 10.15
CA SER A 33 -30.44 19.02 10.85
C SER A 33 -30.04 18.42 12.19
N ILE A 34 -30.99 17.95 13.00
CA ILE A 34 -30.71 17.29 14.28
C ILE A 34 -29.92 16.00 14.07
N SER A 35 -30.29 15.20 13.07
CA SER A 35 -29.59 13.95 12.74
C SER A 35 -28.15 14.20 12.33
N LEU A 36 -27.90 15.21 11.47
CA LEU A 36 -26.54 15.61 11.08
C LEU A 36 -25.73 16.12 12.28
N LEU A 37 -26.35 16.84 13.20
CA LEU A 37 -25.71 17.36 14.40
C LEU A 37 -25.29 16.21 15.35
N LEU A 38 -26.15 15.21 15.53
CA LEU A 38 -25.84 14.03 16.37
C LEU A 38 -24.74 13.16 15.76
N VAL A 39 -24.79 12.91 14.45
CA VAL A 39 -23.71 12.19 13.74
C VAL A 39 -22.40 12.97 13.83
N GLY A 40 -22.46 14.30 13.66
CA GLY A 40 -21.31 15.18 13.81
C GLY A 40 -20.68 15.09 15.20
N ILE A 41 -21.48 15.26 16.26
CA ILE A 41 -21.01 15.20 17.65
C ILE A 41 -20.41 13.83 17.99
N PHE A 42 -20.98 12.73 17.49
CA PHE A 42 -20.48 11.39 17.78
C PHE A 42 -19.22 11.04 16.98
N TRP A 43 -19.12 11.48 15.72
CA TRP A 43 -18.07 11.04 14.81
C TRP A 43 -16.86 11.98 14.74
N LEU A 44 -17.06 13.30 14.90
CA LEU A 44 -15.96 14.28 14.88
C LEU A 44 -14.89 14.02 15.95
N PRO A 45 -15.21 13.75 17.23
CA PRO A 45 -14.19 13.59 18.26
C PRO A 45 -13.22 12.44 17.95
N ALA A 46 -13.75 11.29 17.50
CA ALA A 46 -12.94 10.13 17.13
C ALA A 46 -12.01 10.44 15.93
N LYS A 47 -12.52 11.17 14.94
CA LYS A 47 -11.72 11.58 13.77
C LYS A 47 -10.68 12.65 14.11
N LEU A 48 -10.99 13.60 14.99
CA LEU A 48 -10.03 14.60 15.46
C LEU A 48 -8.89 13.96 16.26
N VAL A 49 -9.18 12.95 17.10
CA VAL A 49 -8.14 12.17 17.79
C VAL A 49 -7.26 11.42 16.79
N GLN A 50 -7.84 10.80 15.76
CA GLN A 50 -7.09 10.10 14.71
C GLN A 50 -6.17 11.05 13.91
N VAL A 51 -6.65 12.25 13.58
CA VAL A 51 -5.85 13.29 12.91
C VAL A 51 -4.75 13.81 13.83
N ASN A 52 -5.03 14.03 15.12
CA ASN A 52 -4.01 14.44 16.09
C ASN A 52 -2.93 13.36 16.27
N SER A 53 -3.30 12.07 16.34
CA SER A 53 -2.32 10.97 16.40
C SER A 53 -1.48 10.88 15.13
N PHE A 54 -2.05 11.22 13.97
CA PHE A 54 -1.33 11.26 12.70
C PHE A 54 -0.36 12.45 12.63
N LEU A 55 -0.78 13.65 13.06
CA LEU A 55 0.08 14.84 13.12
C LEU A 55 1.23 14.70 14.12
N ASN A 56 1.01 13.96 15.20
CA ASN A 56 2.02 13.67 16.23
C ASN A 56 2.84 12.40 15.94
N SER A 57 2.60 11.72 14.82
CA SER A 57 3.38 10.53 14.45
C SER A 57 4.79 10.94 14.00
N PRO A 58 5.85 10.23 14.43
CA PRO A 58 7.25 10.55 14.07
C PRO A 58 7.53 10.55 12.56
N SER A 59 6.62 9.98 11.77
CA SER A 59 6.69 9.87 10.31
C SER A 59 6.28 11.15 9.57
N VAL A 60 5.83 12.21 10.26
CA VAL A 60 5.47 13.49 9.64
C VAL A 60 6.40 14.59 10.15
N ASN A 61 7.64 14.62 9.63
CA ASN A 61 8.52 15.79 9.76
C ASN A 61 8.07 16.86 8.75
N LEU A 62 7.07 17.66 9.11
CA LEU A 62 6.76 18.90 8.38
C LEU A 62 7.53 20.05 9.06
N PRO A 63 8.64 20.54 8.49
CA PRO A 63 9.26 21.75 9.00
C PRO A 63 8.30 22.92 8.78
N GLY A 64 7.86 23.54 9.87
CA GLY A 64 7.21 24.84 9.83
C GLY A 64 8.13 25.85 9.13
N LYS A 65 7.55 26.58 8.17
CA LYS A 65 8.19 27.62 7.35
C LYS A 65 9.28 28.38 8.13
N GLY A 66 10.54 28.15 7.78
CA GLY A 66 11.66 29.06 8.08
C GLY A 66 12.42 28.89 9.41
N GLN A 67 12.36 27.75 10.10
CA GLN A 67 13.32 27.46 11.18
C GLN A 67 13.98 26.09 10.97
N MET A 68 15.31 26.08 10.95
CA MET A 68 16.11 24.85 10.93
C MET A 68 15.82 24.06 12.22
N ALA A 69 15.37 22.82 12.08
CA ALA A 69 15.20 21.91 13.20
C ALA A 69 16.53 21.77 13.95
N LYS A 70 16.53 21.99 15.26
CA LYS A 70 17.66 21.60 16.11
C LYS A 70 17.87 20.10 15.94
N LYS A 71 19.08 19.72 15.54
CA LYS A 71 19.58 18.34 15.46
C LYS A 71 19.16 17.61 16.75
N PRO A 72 18.34 16.55 16.68
CA PRO A 72 18.11 15.70 17.83
C PRO A 72 19.46 15.16 18.30
N GLU A 73 19.73 15.23 19.59
CA GLU A 73 20.87 14.57 20.20
C GLU A 73 20.84 13.09 19.79
N GLU A 74 21.93 12.71 19.15
CA GLU A 74 22.26 11.39 18.66
C GLU A 74 22.24 10.44 19.86
N LYS A 75 21.14 9.69 20.01
CA LYS A 75 21.11 8.51 20.87
C LYS A 75 22.17 7.60 20.29
N VAL A 76 23.34 7.56 20.93
CA VAL A 76 24.50 6.79 20.48
C VAL A 76 24.07 5.34 20.31
N GLU A 77 23.84 4.98 19.07
CA GLU A 77 23.63 3.62 18.63
C GLU A 77 24.96 2.89 18.89
N PRO A 78 24.94 1.69 19.51
CA PRO A 78 26.18 0.97 19.76
C PRO A 78 26.92 0.78 18.43
N ALA A 79 28.20 1.14 18.42
CA ALA A 79 29.04 1.02 17.23
C ALA A 79 28.86 -0.35 16.57
N PRO A 80 28.75 -0.42 15.23
CA PRO A 80 28.54 -1.68 14.54
C PRO A 80 29.65 -2.64 14.94
N LYS A 81 29.25 -3.83 15.42
CA LYS A 81 30.20 -4.90 15.73
C LYS A 81 30.90 -5.25 14.42
N SER A 82 32.18 -4.91 14.31
CA SER A 82 32.98 -5.21 13.13
C SER A 82 33.21 -6.71 13.04
N PHE A 83 32.44 -7.39 12.19
CA PHE A 83 32.66 -8.79 11.85
C PHE A 83 33.80 -8.87 10.83
N ALA A 84 34.87 -9.58 11.17
CA ALA A 84 36.16 -9.54 10.47
C ALA A 84 36.19 -10.11 9.03
N ASN A 85 35.05 -10.53 8.44
CA ASN A 85 34.98 -11.19 7.13
C ASN A 85 33.72 -10.83 6.31
N LEU A 86 33.09 -9.67 6.54
CA LEU A 86 31.90 -9.30 5.78
C LEU A 86 32.27 -8.68 4.42
N MET A 87 31.58 -9.14 3.36
CA MET A 87 31.55 -8.40 2.11
C MET A 87 30.94 -7.02 2.36
N PRO A 88 31.41 -5.97 1.66
CA PRO A 88 30.81 -4.65 1.79
C PRO A 88 29.33 -4.70 1.39
N THR A 89 28.48 -4.10 2.20
CA THR A 89 27.07 -3.90 1.88
C THR A 89 26.93 -3.11 0.59
N GLN A 90 26.16 -3.64 -0.36
CA GLN A 90 25.89 -2.99 -1.63
C GLN A 90 24.42 -2.59 -1.72
N VAL A 91 24.17 -1.36 -2.15
CA VAL A 91 22.84 -0.85 -2.42
C VAL A 91 22.71 -0.64 -3.92
N THR A 92 21.78 -1.35 -4.55
CA THR A 92 21.52 -1.26 -5.98
C THR A 92 20.08 -0.82 -6.24
N THR A 93 19.92 0.08 -7.22
CA THR A 93 18.62 0.49 -7.74
C THR A 93 18.45 -0.10 -9.14
N LEU A 94 17.30 -0.74 -9.38
CA LEU A 94 16.94 -1.32 -10.67
C LEU A 94 15.56 -0.83 -11.11
N ASN A 95 15.35 -0.71 -12.43
CA ASN A 95 14.08 -0.29 -12.99
C ASN A 95 13.18 -1.50 -13.30
N ALA A 96 12.34 -1.89 -12.36
CA ALA A 96 11.34 -2.95 -12.55
C ALA A 96 9.96 -2.42 -13.02
N SER A 97 9.89 -1.27 -13.69
CA SER A 97 8.59 -0.69 -14.06
C SER A 97 7.84 -1.47 -15.16
N SER A 98 8.46 -2.45 -15.82
CA SER A 98 7.78 -3.25 -16.86
C SER A 98 6.70 -4.14 -16.23
N GLU A 99 5.58 -4.28 -16.93
CA GLU A 99 4.52 -5.24 -16.58
C GLU A 99 4.78 -6.63 -17.16
N LYS A 100 5.60 -6.71 -18.20
CA LYS A 100 5.84 -7.95 -18.95
C LYS A 100 7.19 -8.56 -18.60
N ASP A 101 8.22 -7.71 -18.61
CA ASP A 101 9.60 -8.14 -18.59
C ASP A 101 10.18 -8.13 -17.18
N TYR A 102 10.90 -9.20 -16.84
CA TYR A 102 11.70 -9.25 -15.63
C TYR A 102 13.07 -8.60 -15.84
N VAL A 103 13.52 -7.89 -14.80
CA VAL A 103 14.91 -7.49 -14.66
C VAL A 103 15.62 -8.51 -13.78
N TYR A 104 16.58 -9.22 -14.36
CA TYR A 104 17.36 -10.24 -13.68
C TYR A 104 18.55 -9.63 -12.97
N PHE A 105 18.92 -10.20 -11.83
CA PHE A 105 19.99 -9.73 -10.96
C PHE A 105 20.87 -10.90 -10.53
N ASP A 106 22.19 -10.70 -10.56
CA ASP A 106 23.19 -11.66 -10.10
C ASP A 106 23.93 -11.07 -8.89
N PHE A 107 23.89 -11.79 -7.77
CA PHE A 107 24.55 -11.39 -6.52
C PHE A 107 26.07 -11.47 -6.63
N SER A 108 26.61 -12.37 -7.46
CA SER A 108 28.05 -12.53 -7.62
C SER A 108 28.68 -11.29 -8.27
N SER A 109 28.03 -10.73 -9.29
CA SER A 109 28.44 -9.46 -9.91
C SER A 109 27.88 -8.21 -9.21
N GLY A 110 26.83 -8.36 -8.39
CA GLY A 110 26.13 -7.27 -7.71
C GLY A 110 25.33 -6.37 -8.66
N LYS A 111 24.99 -6.86 -9.86
CA LYS A 111 24.43 -6.04 -10.95
C LYS A 111 23.27 -6.72 -11.67
N PRO A 112 22.39 -5.93 -12.32
CA PRO A 112 21.43 -6.47 -13.27
C PRO A 112 22.13 -7.14 -14.45
N VAL A 113 21.64 -8.30 -14.86
CA VAL A 113 22.15 -9.10 -15.97
C VAL A 113 21.10 -9.26 -17.06
N ARG A 114 21.55 -9.33 -18.32
CA ARG A 114 20.66 -9.60 -19.44
C ARG A 114 20.61 -11.10 -19.68
N ILE A 115 19.45 -11.68 -19.44
CA ILE A 115 19.21 -13.11 -19.62
C ILE A 115 18.44 -13.33 -20.92
N LEU A 116 18.96 -14.21 -21.78
CA LEU A 116 18.31 -14.63 -23.01
C LEU A 116 17.37 -15.81 -22.77
N ASP A 117 17.73 -16.70 -21.85
CA ASP A 117 16.95 -17.85 -21.43
C ASP A 117 16.79 -17.84 -19.92
N SER A 118 15.54 -17.71 -19.45
CA SER A 118 15.23 -17.71 -18.02
C SER A 118 15.66 -18.99 -17.32
N SER A 119 15.86 -20.10 -18.04
CA SER A 119 16.35 -21.36 -17.48
C SER A 119 17.86 -21.34 -17.13
N SER A 120 18.57 -20.27 -17.49
CA SER A 120 19.98 -20.05 -17.17
C SER A 120 20.23 -19.99 -15.66
N LEU A 121 21.44 -20.37 -15.24
CA LEU A 121 21.93 -20.28 -13.86
C LEU A 121 22.70 -18.97 -13.59
N GLU A 122 22.71 -18.04 -14.54
CA GLU A 122 23.47 -16.79 -14.47
C GLU A 122 22.81 -15.68 -13.63
N TRP A 123 21.60 -15.92 -13.11
CA TRP A 123 20.85 -14.95 -12.31
C TRP A 123 20.39 -15.57 -11.01
N ASP A 124 20.15 -14.75 -9.98
CA ASP A 124 19.73 -15.22 -8.66
C ASP A 124 18.31 -14.77 -8.31
N LEU A 125 18.01 -13.49 -8.58
CA LEU A 125 16.70 -12.87 -8.39
C LEU A 125 16.22 -12.20 -9.67
N ALA A 126 14.91 -12.12 -9.85
CA ALA A 126 14.32 -11.32 -10.92
C ALA A 126 13.14 -10.49 -10.42
N PHE A 127 13.04 -9.26 -10.93
CA PHE A 127 12.10 -8.23 -10.47
C PHE A 127 11.19 -7.77 -11.61
N ARG A 128 9.89 -7.67 -11.35
CA ARG A 128 8.90 -7.10 -12.29
C ARG A 128 7.77 -6.45 -11.52
N ARG A 129 7.54 -5.16 -11.71
CA ARG A 129 6.70 -4.33 -10.81
C ARG A 129 7.09 -4.59 -9.34
N GLY A 130 6.11 -4.90 -8.49
CA GLY A 130 6.31 -5.33 -7.11
C GLY A 130 6.48 -6.84 -6.94
N LYS A 131 6.72 -7.60 -8.02
CA LYS A 131 6.91 -9.05 -7.96
C LYS A 131 8.39 -9.41 -8.01
N VAL A 132 8.76 -10.40 -7.20
CA VAL A 132 10.12 -10.91 -7.09
C VAL A 132 10.08 -12.43 -7.11
N ILE A 133 10.98 -13.02 -7.90
CA ILE A 133 11.17 -14.46 -8.06
C ILE A 133 12.66 -14.80 -7.89
N SER A 134 12.94 -16.06 -7.56
CA SER A 134 14.29 -16.59 -7.37
C SER A 134 14.63 -17.65 -8.42
N ASN A 135 15.92 -17.88 -8.68
CA ASN A 135 16.37 -18.92 -9.60
C ASN A 135 16.28 -20.31 -8.96
N GLY A 136 15.06 -20.80 -8.78
CA GLY A 136 14.77 -22.11 -8.22
C GLY A 136 13.30 -22.48 -8.29
N GLY A 137 13.00 -23.75 -8.02
CA GLY A 137 11.64 -24.29 -8.02
C GLY A 137 10.93 -24.11 -9.37
N ALA A 138 9.75 -23.50 -9.33
CA ALA A 138 8.91 -23.28 -10.51
C ALA A 138 9.44 -22.21 -11.47
N SER A 139 10.36 -21.34 -11.04
CA SER A 139 10.99 -20.34 -11.91
C SER A 139 12.01 -20.99 -12.83
N THR A 140 12.89 -21.83 -12.27
CA THR A 140 13.90 -22.57 -13.00
C THR A 140 14.14 -23.94 -12.38
N ARG A 141 13.97 -24.98 -13.18
CA ARG A 141 14.14 -26.39 -12.74
C ARG A 141 15.58 -26.76 -12.38
N LEU A 142 16.56 -26.10 -12.99
CA LEU A 142 18.00 -26.34 -12.72
C LEU A 142 18.49 -25.55 -11.50
N GLY A 143 17.84 -24.43 -11.22
CA GLY A 143 18.15 -23.55 -10.12
C GLY A 143 17.77 -24.16 -8.78
N LYS A 144 18.50 -23.76 -7.74
CA LYS A 144 18.29 -24.25 -6.37
C LYS A 144 17.98 -23.12 -5.39
N ALA A 145 17.87 -21.88 -5.87
CA ALA A 145 17.61 -20.75 -5.00
C ALA A 145 16.29 -20.94 -4.26
N GLY A 146 16.30 -20.55 -3.00
CA GLY A 146 15.12 -20.44 -2.15
C GLY A 146 15.30 -19.23 -1.25
N LEU A 147 14.19 -18.79 -0.67
CA LEU A 147 14.14 -17.56 0.11
C LEU A 147 13.65 -17.86 1.52
N LEU A 148 14.09 -17.05 2.47
CA LEU A 148 13.69 -17.13 3.87
C LEU A 148 13.42 -15.71 4.36
N ASP A 149 12.22 -15.50 4.91
CA ASP A 149 11.86 -14.25 5.59
C ASP A 149 12.22 -14.38 7.08
N LEU A 150 13.15 -13.53 7.53
CA LEU A 150 13.56 -13.42 8.92
C LEU A 150 12.66 -12.48 9.74
N GLY A 151 11.64 -11.89 9.10
CA GLY A 151 10.80 -10.84 9.67
C GLY A 151 11.50 -9.48 9.69
N VAL A 152 11.00 -8.59 10.54
CA VAL A 152 11.58 -7.25 10.72
C VAL A 152 12.79 -7.37 11.64
N VAL A 153 13.98 -7.40 11.04
CA VAL A 153 15.27 -7.44 11.72
C VAL A 153 16.20 -6.40 11.11
N ASP A 154 17.04 -5.76 11.93
CA ASP A 154 18.04 -4.83 11.40
C ASP A 154 19.07 -5.58 10.55
N PHE A 155 19.53 -4.95 9.47
CA PHE A 155 20.47 -5.61 8.55
C PHE A 155 21.79 -5.99 9.24
N ASP A 156 22.29 -5.11 10.12
CA ASP A 156 23.58 -5.28 10.79
C ASP A 156 23.57 -6.29 11.95
N ILE A 157 22.39 -6.76 12.39
CA ILE A 157 22.29 -7.75 13.49
C ILE A 157 22.32 -9.20 12.99
N VAL A 158 22.08 -9.43 11.69
CA VAL A 158 22.06 -10.78 11.11
C VAL A 158 23.48 -11.25 10.84
N ALA A 159 24.09 -11.85 11.86
CA ALA A 159 25.47 -12.34 11.82
C ALA A 159 25.59 -13.80 11.35
N GLU A 160 24.51 -14.58 11.45
CA GLU A 160 24.48 -16.00 11.13
C GLU A 160 23.42 -16.27 10.07
N VAL A 161 23.78 -17.05 9.06
CA VAL A 161 22.90 -17.47 7.98
C VAL A 161 22.24 -18.80 8.39
N PRO A 162 20.91 -18.90 8.43
CA PRO A 162 20.24 -20.17 8.65
C PRO A 162 20.62 -21.18 7.56
N MET A 163 20.74 -22.46 7.92
CA MET A 163 21.13 -23.50 6.95
C MET A 163 19.94 -24.12 6.21
N ASP A 164 18.73 -23.99 6.77
CA ASP A 164 17.52 -24.69 6.34
C ASP A 164 16.33 -23.73 6.21
N ASN A 165 15.17 -24.27 5.80
CA ASN A 165 13.87 -23.57 5.67
C ASN A 165 13.77 -22.55 4.53
N TYR A 166 14.66 -22.62 3.55
CA TYR A 166 14.53 -21.84 2.32
C TYR A 166 13.40 -22.38 1.45
N ILE A 167 12.47 -21.51 1.10
CA ILE A 167 11.29 -21.82 0.29
C ILE A 167 11.55 -21.41 -1.15
N GLN A 168 11.45 -22.38 -2.06
CA GLN A 168 11.58 -22.15 -3.50
C GLN A 168 10.28 -21.60 -4.08
N ASP A 169 10.39 -21.02 -5.28
CA ASP A 169 9.24 -20.52 -6.01
C ASP A 169 8.29 -21.66 -6.40
N ILE A 170 6.99 -21.36 -6.38
CA ILE A 170 5.91 -22.30 -6.71
C ILE A 170 5.14 -21.84 -7.93
N ALA A 171 4.59 -22.79 -8.67
CA ALA A 171 3.65 -22.50 -9.75
C ALA A 171 2.29 -22.14 -9.14
N ALA A 172 1.94 -20.85 -9.13
CA ALA A 172 0.60 -20.41 -8.74
C ALA A 172 -0.39 -20.48 -9.92
N LYS A 173 -1.65 -20.12 -9.66
CA LYS A 173 -2.73 -20.21 -10.67
C LYS A 173 -2.50 -19.34 -11.90
N THR A 174 -1.90 -18.17 -11.72
CA THR A 174 -1.70 -17.18 -12.77
C THR A 174 -0.25 -17.17 -13.24
N GLU A 175 0.69 -17.13 -12.31
CA GLU A 175 2.11 -16.97 -12.59
C GLU A 175 2.95 -17.42 -11.40
N THR A 176 4.16 -17.90 -11.67
CA THR A 176 5.13 -18.33 -10.65
C THR A 176 5.34 -17.27 -9.58
N GLU A 177 5.33 -17.64 -8.31
CA GLU A 177 5.56 -16.72 -7.20
C GLU A 177 6.35 -17.39 -6.07
N ASN A 178 6.98 -16.59 -5.22
CA ASN A 178 7.57 -17.09 -3.98
C ASN A 178 6.65 -16.77 -2.79
N PRO A 179 6.20 -17.77 -2.00
CA PRO A 179 5.32 -17.55 -0.86
C PRO A 179 5.87 -16.58 0.20
N VAL A 180 7.20 -16.54 0.33
CA VAL A 180 7.92 -15.68 1.28
C VAL A 180 7.78 -14.21 0.91
N LEU A 181 7.69 -13.91 -0.39
CA LEU A 181 7.68 -12.55 -0.94
C LEU A 181 6.28 -12.05 -1.28
N ILE A 182 5.22 -12.66 -0.78
CA ILE A 182 3.85 -12.17 -1.08
C ILE A 182 3.60 -10.79 -0.45
N LYS A 183 4.23 -10.51 0.70
CA LYS A 183 3.94 -9.33 1.54
C LYS A 183 5.13 -8.40 1.74
N TRP A 184 6.21 -8.56 0.97
CA TRP A 184 7.38 -7.67 1.02
C TRP A 184 7.03 -6.23 0.63
N TYR A 185 5.94 -6.06 -0.14
CA TYR A 185 5.42 -4.80 -0.62
C TYR A 185 3.91 -4.77 -0.38
N ASN A 186 3.43 -3.72 0.28
CA ASN A 186 2.01 -3.49 0.51
C ASN A 186 1.56 -2.28 -0.31
N TYR A 187 0.51 -2.45 -1.11
CA TYR A 187 -0.06 -1.35 -1.87
C TYR A 187 -1.59 -1.41 -1.81
N ASN A 188 -2.18 -0.31 -1.37
CA ASN A 188 -3.62 -0.14 -1.35
C ASN A 188 -4.10 0.49 -2.67
N TYR A 189 -4.78 -0.32 -3.48
CA TYR A 189 -5.32 0.11 -4.77
C TYR A 189 -6.43 1.17 -4.70
N PHE A 190 -7.14 1.29 -3.57
CA PHE A 190 -8.18 2.30 -3.41
C PHE A 190 -7.61 3.67 -3.04
N THR A 191 -6.57 3.68 -2.22
CA THR A 191 -5.96 4.94 -1.74
C THR A 191 -4.69 5.32 -2.48
N HIS A 192 -4.18 4.44 -3.34
CA HIS A 192 -2.87 4.55 -3.99
C HIS A 192 -1.72 4.81 -3.00
N LYS A 193 -1.76 4.11 -1.86
CA LYS A 193 -0.76 4.26 -0.78
C LYS A 193 0.03 2.98 -0.61
N LEU A 194 1.31 3.15 -0.29
CA LEU A 194 2.18 2.14 0.30
C LEU A 194 1.87 1.99 1.78
#